data_AF-A0A7Z6SQD1-F1
#
_entry.id   AF-A0A7Z6SQD1-F1
#
_cell.length_a   1.000
_cell.length_b   1.000
_cell.length_c   1.000
_cell.angle_alpha   90.00
_cell.angle_beta   90.00
_cell.angle_gamma   90.00
#
_symmetry.space_group_name_H-M   'P 1'
#
loop_
_entity.id
_entity.type
_entity.pdbx_description
1 polymer ?
#
loop_
_entity_poly.entity_id
_entity_poly.type
_entity_poly.pdbx_seq_one_letter_code
_entity_poly.pdbx_strand_id
1 'polypeptide(L)'
;KGGRKHPEGNFIQIDTSDILFICAGAFDGLAEIIKKRTTQNVLGFTQEKMSKKEQEAILHLVQTHDLVTYGLIPELIGRLPVLSTLDSISLEAMVDILQKPKNALIKQY
;
A
#
# COMPACT_ATOMS: atom_id res chain seq x y z
N LYS A 1 -21.06 6.82 -25.58
CA LYS A 1 -20.26 7.95 -26.15
C LYS A 1 -19.06 8.19 -25.23
N GLY A 2 -18.01 7.39 -25.35
CA GLY A 2 -16.75 7.57 -24.62
C GLY A 2 -15.64 7.65 -25.67
N GLY A 3 -15.30 8.87 -26.07
CA GLY A 3 -14.26 9.10 -27.06
C GLY A 3 -12.90 8.80 -26.44
N ARG A 4 -12.10 7.98 -27.13
CA ARG A 4 -10.65 7.96 -26.90
C ARG A 4 -10.13 9.39 -27.03
N LYS A 5 -9.10 9.77 -26.26
CA LYS A 5 -8.48 11.11 -26.36
C LYS A 5 -8.03 11.35 -27.80
N HIS A 6 -8.86 12.03 -28.59
CA HIS A 6 -8.58 12.41 -29.97
C HIS A 6 -8.13 13.87 -29.94
N PRO A 7 -7.02 14.24 -30.59
CA PRO A 7 -6.46 15.59 -30.52
C PRO A 7 -7.45 16.72 -30.81
N GLU A 8 -8.43 16.47 -31.69
CA GLU A 8 -9.44 17.43 -32.12
C GLU A 8 -10.77 17.36 -31.36
N GLY A 9 -10.82 16.61 -30.26
CA GLY A 9 -12.02 16.51 -29.42
C GLY A 9 -12.19 17.75 -28.54
N ASN A 10 -13.44 18.21 -28.37
CA ASN A 10 -13.76 19.19 -27.34
C ASN A 10 -13.52 18.56 -25.95
N PHE A 11 -12.58 19.12 -25.19
CA PHE A 11 -12.25 18.65 -23.84
C PHE A 11 -12.90 19.55 -22.78
N ILE A 12 -13.39 18.93 -21.70
CA ILE A 12 -13.75 19.65 -20.49
C ILE A 12 -12.48 19.79 -19.66
N GLN A 13 -12.10 21.03 -19.36
CA GLN A 13 -11.02 21.31 -18.42
C GLN A 13 -11.56 21.20 -17.00
N ILE A 14 -10.83 20.46 -16.15
CA ILE A 14 -11.15 20.27 -14.74
C ILE A 14 -9.88 20.60 -13.95
N ASP A 15 -10.00 21.51 -12.99
CA ASP A 15 -8.96 21.75 -12.00
C ASP A 15 -8.98 20.62 -10.96
N THR A 16 -7.85 19.97 -10.76
CA THR A 16 -7.70 18.85 -9.82
C THR A 16 -7.00 19.25 -8.53
N SER A 17 -6.76 20.54 -8.29
CA SER A 17 -6.00 21.04 -7.13
C SER A 17 -6.61 20.64 -5.78
N ASP A 18 -7.95 20.61 -5.70
CA ASP A 18 -8.71 20.28 -4.48
C ASP A 18 -9.27 18.84 -4.49
N ILE A 19 -8.85 18.00 -5.42
CA ILE A 19 -9.26 16.60 -5.47
C ILE A 19 -8.35 15.79 -4.53
N LEU A 20 -8.96 15.08 -3.58
CA LEU A 20 -8.24 14.12 -2.75
C LEU A 20 -7.85 12.88 -3.57
N PHE A 21 -6.56 12.56 -3.57
CA PHE A 21 -6.03 11.34 -4.18
C PHE A 21 -5.67 10.34 -3.09
N ILE A 22 -6.21 9.12 -3.19
CA ILE A 22 -5.83 7.97 -2.37
C ILE A 22 -5.23 6.92 -3.30
N CYS A 23 -3.94 6.65 -3.14
CA CYS A 23 -3.21 5.64 -3.89
C CYS A 23 -2.96 4.45 -2.98
N ALA A 24 -3.38 3.24 -3.40
CA ALA A 24 -3.19 2.01 -2.65
C ALA A 24 -2.70 0.90 -3.58
N GLY A 25 -1.96 -0.05 -3.02
CA GLY A 25 -1.42 -1.19 -3.75
C GLY A 25 -0.85 -2.25 -2.81
N ALA A 26 -0.58 -3.43 -3.35
CA ALA A 26 0.16 -4.47 -2.65
C ALA A 26 1.64 -4.37 -3.05
N PHE A 27 2.52 -4.17 -2.06
CA PHE A 27 3.94 -3.93 -2.27
C PHE A 27 4.76 -5.15 -1.85
N ASP A 28 4.71 -6.21 -2.66
CA ASP A 28 5.45 -7.44 -2.38
C ASP A 28 6.98 -7.18 -2.37
N GLY A 29 7.69 -7.75 -1.40
CA GLY A 29 9.13 -7.53 -1.19
C GLY A 29 9.50 -6.23 -0.45
N LEU A 30 8.56 -5.31 -0.18
CA LEU A 30 8.85 -4.06 0.55
C LEU A 30 9.33 -4.33 1.99
N ALA A 31 8.80 -5.35 2.65
CA ALA A 31 9.20 -5.74 4.01
C ALA A 31 10.70 -6.06 4.09
N GLU A 32 11.29 -6.68 3.06
CA GLU A 32 12.73 -7.00 3.02
C GLU A 32 13.59 -5.75 2.85
N ILE A 33 13.10 -4.73 2.12
CA ILE A 33 13.78 -3.43 2.00
C ILE A 33 13.81 -2.73 3.36
N ILE A 34 12.65 -2.65 4.02
CA ILE A 34 12.52 -2.03 5.34
C ILE A 34 13.38 -2.76 6.38
N LYS A 35 13.41 -4.10 6.32
CA LYS A 35 14.26 -4.94 7.19
C LYS A 35 15.73 -4.61 7.00
N LYS A 36 16.22 -4.57 5.75
CA LYS A 36 17.62 -4.26 5.45
C LYS A 36 18.04 -2.89 5.98
N ARG A 37 17.14 -1.92 6.01
CA ARG A 37 17.40 -0.63 6.66
C ARG A 37 17.42 -0.75 8.19
N THR A 38 16.43 -1.43 8.76
CA THR A 38 16.15 -1.38 10.20
C THR A 38 17.11 -2.29 10.98
N THR A 39 17.53 -3.40 10.38
CA THR A 39 18.52 -4.32 10.94
C THR A 39 19.93 -3.86 10.54
N GLN A 40 20.74 -3.48 11.52
CA GLN A 40 22.17 -3.25 11.30
C GLN A 40 22.85 -4.55 10.84
N ASN A 41 23.76 -4.47 9.88
CA ASN A 41 24.51 -5.59 9.32
C ASN A 41 25.26 -6.38 10.42
N VAL A 42 24.61 -7.39 11.01
CA VAL A 42 25.29 -8.37 11.83
C VAL A 42 25.98 -9.33 10.87
N LEU A 43 27.29 -9.15 10.70
CA LEU A 43 28.14 -10.05 9.94
C LEU A 43 28.11 -11.43 10.64
N GLY A 44 27.31 -12.37 10.15
CA GLY A 44 27.15 -13.69 10.76
C GLY A 44 26.45 -14.67 9.82
N PHE A 45 26.86 -15.94 9.86
CA PHE A 45 26.44 -17.02 8.95
C PHE A 45 25.00 -17.52 9.15
N THR A 46 24.21 -16.85 9.98
CA THR A 46 22.82 -17.21 10.29
C THR A 46 21.89 -16.10 9.83
N GLN A 47 21.34 -16.21 8.62
CA GLN A 47 20.18 -15.40 8.24
C GLN A 47 18.93 -16.03 8.85
N GLU A 48 18.45 -15.46 9.96
CA GLU A 48 17.13 -15.81 10.46
C GLU A 48 16.06 -15.30 9.48
N LYS A 49 15.31 -16.25 8.90
CA LYS A 49 14.12 -15.95 8.12
C LYS A 49 13.07 -15.36 9.06
N MET A 50 12.51 -14.22 8.69
CA MET A 50 11.42 -13.63 9.45
C MET A 50 10.19 -14.51 9.36
N SER A 51 9.47 -14.61 10.48
CA SER A 51 8.10 -15.09 10.48
C SER A 51 7.18 -14.10 9.76
N LYS A 52 6.03 -14.60 9.27
CA LYS A 52 5.01 -13.75 8.62
C LYS A 52 4.54 -12.61 9.52
N LYS A 53 4.40 -12.88 10.83
CA LYS A 53 3.96 -11.87 11.81
C LYS A 53 4.96 -10.72 11.94
N GLU A 54 6.24 -11.02 11.90
CA GLU A 54 7.28 -9.99 11.92
C GLU A 54 7.29 -9.18 10.62
N GLN A 55 7.03 -9.81 9.48
CA GLN A 55 6.94 -9.10 8.19
C GLN A 55 5.80 -8.09 8.19
N GLU A 56 4.63 -8.48 8.71
CA GLU A 56 3.47 -7.60 8.84
C GLU A 56 3.75 -6.41 9.79
N ALA A 57 4.38 -6.68 10.94
CA ALA A 57 4.75 -5.62 11.88
C ALA A 57 5.78 -4.64 11.28
N ILE A 58 6.72 -5.13 10.47
CA ILE A 58 7.75 -4.30 9.83
C ILE A 58 7.16 -3.31 8.82
N LEU A 59 6.05 -3.65 8.14
CA LEU A 59 5.44 -2.74 7.16
C LEU A 59 5.05 -1.39 7.78
N HIS A 60 4.62 -1.38 9.05
CA HIS A 60 4.29 -0.15 9.78
C HIS A 60 5.48 0.80 9.99
N LEU A 61 6.71 0.32 9.78
CA LEU A 61 7.93 1.13 9.87
C LEU A 61 8.34 1.75 8.53
N VAL A 62 7.50 1.63 7.49
CA VAL A 62 7.80 2.14 6.14
C VAL A 62 8.11 3.64 6.17
N GLN A 63 9.12 4.02 5.39
CA GLN A 63 9.51 5.41 5.16
C GLN A 63 9.56 5.70 3.65
N THR A 64 9.50 6.98 3.31
CA THR A 64 9.53 7.49 1.93
C THR A 64 10.69 6.92 1.10
N HIS A 65 11.88 6.80 1.69
CA HIS A 65 13.06 6.30 0.97
C HIS A 65 12.98 4.78 0.68
N ASP A 66 12.24 4.00 1.49
CA ASP A 66 12.02 2.57 1.22
C ASP A 66 11.20 2.43 -0.08
N LEU A 67 10.21 3.30 -0.29
CA LEU A 67 9.38 3.34 -1.49
C LEU A 67 10.15 3.77 -2.75
N VAL A 68 11.14 4.66 -2.59
CA VAL A 68 12.05 5.01 -3.69
C VAL A 68 12.94 3.83 -4.05
N THR A 69 13.50 3.17 -3.03
CA THR A 69 14.32 1.96 -3.21
C THR A 69 13.52 0.81 -3.84
N TYR A 70 12.22 0.74 -3.52
CA TYR A 70 11.27 -0.19 -4.12
C TYR A 70 11.05 0.05 -5.62
N GLY A 71 11.21 1.30 -6.09
CA GLY A 71 11.13 1.67 -7.49
C GLY A 71 10.13 2.79 -7.81
N LEU A 72 9.51 3.42 -6.79
CA LEU A 72 8.68 4.59 -7.02
C LEU A 72 9.54 5.84 -7.22
N ILE A 73 9.13 6.70 -8.15
CA ILE A 73 9.86 7.93 -8.42
C ILE A 73 9.65 8.97 -7.29
N PRO A 74 10.70 9.73 -6.90
CA PRO A 74 10.60 10.70 -5.80
C PRO A 74 9.51 11.76 -5.99
N GLU A 75 9.26 12.20 -7.23
CA GLU A 75 8.28 13.23 -7.55
C GLU A 75 6.84 12.78 -7.25
N LEU A 76 6.56 11.49 -7.44
CA LEU A 76 5.25 10.92 -7.12
C LEU A 76 5.07 10.80 -5.60
N ILE A 77 6.10 10.31 -4.89
CA ILE A 77 6.05 10.17 -3.44
C ILE A 77 6.01 11.54 -2.75
N GLY A 78 6.66 12.55 -3.32
CA GLY A 78 6.58 13.92 -2.84
C GLY A 78 5.16 14.51 -2.88
N ARG A 79 4.27 13.97 -3.71
CA ARG A 79 2.84 14.34 -3.76
C ARG A 79 1.96 13.51 -2.81
N LEU A 80 2.52 12.49 -2.14
CA LEU A 80 1.81 11.58 -1.26
C LEU A 80 2.42 11.65 0.16
N PRO A 81 2.20 12.73 0.91
CA PRO A 81 2.84 12.95 2.22
C PRO A 81 2.32 12.05 3.33
N VAL A 82 1.15 11.44 3.14
CA VAL A 82 0.52 10.56 4.13
C VAL A 82 0.71 9.11 3.68
N LEU A 83 1.37 8.32 4.53
CA LEU A 83 1.54 6.88 4.37
C LEU A 83 0.69 6.17 5.42
N SER A 84 -0.02 5.14 4.99
CA SER A 84 -0.81 4.27 5.88
C SER A 84 -0.68 2.83 5.41
N THR A 85 -0.54 1.93 6.37
CA THR A 85 -0.42 0.50 6.18
C THR A 85 -1.64 -0.20 6.72
N LEU A 86 -1.96 -1.36 6.14
CA LEU A 86 -3.07 -2.20 6.56
C LEU A 86 -2.52 -3.48 7.15
N ASP A 87 -3.17 -3.95 8.21
CA ASP A 87 -2.88 -5.25 8.81
C ASP A 87 -3.42 -6.40 7.94
N SER A 88 -2.85 -7.57 8.12
CA SER A 88 -3.37 -8.80 7.53
C SER A 88 -4.75 -9.12 8.13
N ILE A 89 -5.57 -9.82 7.34
CA ILE A 89 -6.91 -10.21 7.78
C ILE A 89 -6.78 -11.38 8.75
N SER A 90 -7.12 -11.16 10.02
CA SER A 90 -7.21 -12.22 11.02
C SER A 90 -8.50 -13.05 10.86
N LEU A 91 -8.55 -14.18 11.58
CA LEU A 91 -9.76 -15.01 11.62
C LEU A 91 -10.96 -14.23 12.19
N GLU A 92 -10.74 -13.45 13.25
CA GLU A 92 -11.76 -12.61 13.88
C GLU A 92 -12.23 -11.53 12.91
N ALA A 93 -11.30 -10.92 12.17
CA ALA A 93 -11.64 -9.95 11.13
C ALA A 93 -12.48 -10.58 10.01
N MET A 94 -12.18 -11.83 9.60
CA MET A 94 -13.01 -12.56 8.63
C MET A 94 -14.43 -12.80 9.16
N VAL A 95 -14.58 -13.25 10.40
CA VAL A 95 -15.90 -13.44 11.03
C VAL A 95 -16.68 -12.13 11.02
N ASP A 96 -16.01 -11.03 11.37
CA ASP A 96 -16.59 -9.69 11.35
C ASP A 96 -17.04 -9.27 9.94
N ILE A 97 -16.20 -9.46 8.93
CA ILE A 97 -16.51 -9.15 7.53
C ILE A 97 -17.76 -9.90 7.05
N LEU A 98 -17.94 -11.16 7.48
CA LEU A 98 -19.07 -11.99 7.09
C LEU A 98 -20.39 -11.58 7.77
N GLN A 99 -20.35 -10.91 8.94
CA GLN A 99 -21.54 -10.65 9.76
C GLN A 99 -21.88 -9.16 9.94
N LYS A 100 -20.88 -8.30 10.19
CA LYS A 100 -21.10 -6.92 10.67
C LYS A 100 -21.44 -5.92 9.57
N PRO A 101 -20.73 -5.83 8.43
CA PRO A 101 -20.98 -4.83 7.40
C PRO A 101 -22.44 -4.75 6.95
N LYS A 102 -22.87 -3.57 6.49
CA LYS A 102 -24.22 -3.38 5.94
C LYS A 102 -24.48 -4.35 4.78
N ASN A 103 -23.47 -4.57 3.96
CA ASN A 103 -23.44 -5.46 2.81
C ASN A 103 -22.70 -6.78 3.11
N ALA A 104 -22.73 -7.26 4.36
CA ALA A 104 -22.08 -8.52 4.74
C ALA A 104 -22.68 -9.72 4.00
N LEU A 105 -21.85 -10.72 3.67
CA LEU A 105 -22.22 -11.91 2.89
C LEU A 105 -23.42 -12.65 3.48
N ILE A 106 -23.45 -12.87 4.80
CA ILE A 106 -24.56 -13.58 5.46
C ILE A 106 -25.87 -12.80 5.38
N LYS A 107 -25.84 -11.47 5.24
CA LYS A 107 -27.06 -10.66 5.07
C LYS A 107 -27.60 -10.68 3.63
N GLN A 108 -26.79 -11.15 2.68
CA GLN A 108 -27.17 -11.22 1.27
C GLN A 108 -27.84 -12.55 0.90
N TYR A 109 -27.71 -13.58 1.74
CA TYR A 109 -28.25 -14.93 1.55
C TYR A 109 -29.20 -15.29 2.69
#